data_AF-Q2CG04-F1
#
_entry.id   AF-Q2CG04-F1
#
_cell.length_a   1.000
_cell.length_b   1.000
_cell.length_c   1.000
_cell.angle_alpha   90.00
_cell.angle_beta   90.00
_cell.angle_gamma   90.00
#
_symmetry.space_group_name_H-M   'P 1'
#
loop_
_entity.id
_entity.type
_entity.pdbx_description
1 polymer ?
#
loop_
_entity_poly.entity_id
_entity_poly.type
_entity_poly.pdbx_seq_one_letter_code
_entity_poly.pdbx_strand_id
1 'polypeptide(L)'
;MRPEPPILWHAASEWESREVFWLVKHGVKMSGMPAFGTDHEDAAIWEITAFVKELPAMRPETYESLTAGANGHGQSTESHSE
;
A
#
# COMPACT_ATOMS: atom_id res chain seq x y z
N MET A 1 -2.79 17.86 -16.20
CA MET A 1 -3.69 17.00 -15.40
C MET A 1 -2.87 15.85 -14.84
N ARG A 2 -3.02 15.51 -13.56
CA ARG A 2 -2.45 14.29 -12.98
C ARG A 2 -3.51 13.18 -13.10
N PRO A 3 -3.18 11.96 -13.55
CA PRO A 3 -4.14 10.87 -13.54
C PRO A 3 -4.55 10.59 -12.09
N GLU A 4 -5.83 10.27 -11.88
CA GLU A 4 -6.29 9.84 -10.56
C GLU A 4 -5.68 8.47 -10.23
N PRO A 5 -5.21 8.27 -8.99
CA PRO A 5 -4.70 6.97 -8.58
C PRO A 5 -5.83 5.93 -8.64
N PRO A 6 -5.54 4.70 -9.09
CA PRO A 6 -6.54 3.65 -9.11
C PRO A 6 -6.95 3.27 -7.69
N ILE A 7 -8.19 2.80 -7.56
CA ILE A 7 -8.68 2.22 -6.31
C ILE A 7 -7.91 0.92 -6.03
N LEU A 8 -7.20 0.88 -4.91
CA LEU A 8 -6.20 -0.16 -4.61
C LEU A 8 -6.75 -1.59 -4.68
N TRP A 9 -7.91 -1.85 -4.08
CA TRP A 9 -8.51 -3.20 -4.09
C TRP A 9 -8.98 -3.64 -5.48
N HIS A 10 -9.43 -2.70 -6.33
CA HIS A 10 -9.80 -3.03 -7.70
C HIS A 10 -8.55 -3.36 -8.52
N ALA A 11 -7.51 -2.52 -8.46
CA ALA A 11 -6.24 -2.77 -9.14
C ALA A 11 -5.55 -4.07 -8.67
N ALA A 12 -5.59 -4.37 -7.37
CA ALA A 12 -5.04 -5.60 -6.80
C ALA A 12 -5.76 -6.87 -7.26
N SER A 13 -7.02 -6.76 -7.70
CA SER A 13 -7.78 -7.89 -8.23
C SER A 13 -7.36 -8.25 -9.66
N GLU A 14 -6.83 -7.29 -10.42
CA GLU A 14 -6.42 -7.46 -11.82
C GLU A 14 -5.02 -8.06 -11.98
N TRP A 15 -4.16 -7.95 -10.96
CA TRP A 15 -2.76 -8.36 -11.01
C TRP A 15 -2.46 -9.60 -10.18
N GLU A 16 -1.49 -10.39 -10.65
CA GLU A 16 -0.96 -11.53 -9.90
C GLU A 16 -0.10 -11.06 -8.71
N SER A 17 0.00 -11.88 -7.66
CA SER A 17 0.74 -11.48 -6.44
C SER A 17 2.21 -11.10 -6.73
N ARG A 18 2.85 -11.74 -7.72
CA ARG A 18 4.22 -11.40 -8.13
C ARG A 18 4.32 -10.03 -8.80
N GLU A 19 3.30 -9.62 -9.53
CA GLU A 19 3.23 -8.31 -10.18
C GLU A 19 3.02 -7.22 -9.13
N VAL A 20 2.09 -7.45 -8.19
CA VAL A 20 1.87 -6.56 -7.04
C VAL A 20 3.16 -6.41 -6.22
N PHE A 21 3.86 -7.51 -5.92
CA PHE A 21 5.15 -7.48 -5.24
C PHE A 21 6.17 -6.60 -5.99
N TRP A 22 6.29 -6.78 -7.31
CA TRP A 22 7.23 -6.01 -8.12
C TRP A 22 6.90 -4.52 -8.11
N LEU A 23 5.61 -4.18 -8.23
CA LEU A 23 5.11 -2.80 -8.17
C LEU A 23 5.41 -2.15 -6.81
N VAL A 24 5.10 -2.84 -5.70
CA VAL A 24 5.37 -2.31 -4.35
C VAL A 24 6.88 -2.16 -4.12
N LYS A 25 7.68 -3.14 -4.56
CA LYS A 25 9.15 -3.11 -4.41
C LYS A 25 9.79 -1.95 -5.17
N HIS A 26 9.39 -1.72 -6.41
CA HIS A 26 10.09 -0.81 -7.31
C HIS A 26 9.40 0.54 -7.53
N GLY A 27 8.13 0.68 -7.13
CA GLY A 27 7.33 1.84 -7.47
C GLY A 27 7.07 1.95 -8.97
N VAL A 28 6.42 3.05 -9.37
CA VAL A 28 6.18 3.36 -10.79
C VAL A 28 6.65 4.78 -11.04
N LYS A 29 7.60 4.93 -11.96
CA LYS A 29 8.14 6.24 -12.33
C LYS A 29 7.04 7.14 -12.86
N MET A 30 7.06 8.40 -12.44
CA MET A 30 6.14 9.46 -12.87
C MET A 30 4.66 9.24 -12.50
N SER A 31 4.32 8.22 -11.69
CA SER A 31 2.95 8.04 -11.16
C SER A 31 2.76 8.56 -9.73
N GLY A 32 3.84 8.97 -9.06
CA GLY A 32 3.82 9.30 -7.64
C GLY A 32 3.80 8.08 -6.71
N MET A 33 3.86 6.85 -7.25
CA MET A 33 3.96 5.63 -6.45
C MET A 33 5.42 5.38 -6.02
N PRO A 34 5.72 5.42 -4.71
CA PRO A 34 7.08 5.22 -4.20
C PRO A 34 7.51 3.75 -4.32
N ALA A 35 8.83 3.53 -4.29
CA ALA A 35 9.42 2.21 -4.17
C ALA A 35 9.59 1.88 -2.69
N PHE A 36 9.03 0.76 -2.23
CA PHE A 36 9.19 0.32 -0.83
C PHE A 36 10.43 -0.56 -0.64
N GLY A 37 11.01 -1.09 -1.71
CA GLY A 37 12.21 -1.93 -1.64
C GLY A 37 13.51 -1.19 -1.30
N THR A 38 13.47 0.13 -1.16
CA THR A 38 14.59 0.92 -0.63
C THR A 38 14.67 0.88 0.89
N ASP A 39 13.52 0.75 1.56
CA ASP A 39 13.37 0.89 3.01
C ASP A 39 12.86 -0.39 3.68
N HIS A 40 12.37 -1.36 2.91
CA HIS A 40 11.82 -2.61 3.40
C HIS A 40 12.44 -3.85 2.72
N GLU A 41 12.67 -4.88 3.53
CA GLU A 41 13.10 -6.20 3.07
C GLU A 41 12.00 -6.93 2.28
N ASP A 42 12.39 -7.86 1.41
CA ASP A 42 11.47 -8.62 0.56
C ASP A 42 10.37 -9.35 1.36
N ALA A 43 10.67 -9.81 2.57
CA ALA A 43 9.69 -10.43 3.45
C ALA A 43 8.56 -9.44 3.83
N ALA A 44 8.90 -8.21 4.21
CA ALA A 44 7.91 -7.18 4.54
C ALA A 44 7.08 -6.78 3.31
N ILE A 45 7.69 -6.74 2.12
CA ILE A 45 6.98 -6.46 0.86
C ILE A 45 5.99 -7.59 0.53
N TRP A 46 6.34 -8.84 0.82
CA TRP A 46 5.42 -9.97 0.67
C TRP A 46 4.23 -9.90 1.63
N GLU A 47 4.42 -9.45 2.87
CA GLU A 47 3.31 -9.21 3.81
C GLU A 47 2.35 -8.13 3.27
N ILE A 48 2.89 -7.02 2.76
CA ILE A 48 2.09 -5.96 2.11
C ILE A 48 1.33 -6.53 0.90
N THR A 49 2.02 -7.33 0.08
CA THR A 49 1.43 -7.97 -1.11
C THR A 49 0.28 -8.90 -0.74
N ALA A 50 0.46 -9.73 0.30
CA ALA A 50 -0.56 -10.65 0.78
C ALA A 50 -1.80 -9.88 1.26
N PHE A 51 -1.58 -8.84 2.07
CA PHE A 51 -2.66 -7.97 2.54
C PHE A 51 -3.43 -7.32 1.37
N VAL A 52 -2.71 -6.71 0.41
CA VAL A 52 -3.32 -6.05 -0.75
C VAL A 52 -4.12 -7.03 -1.61
N LYS A 53 -3.67 -8.28 -1.74
CA LYS A 53 -4.40 -9.35 -2.47
C LYS A 53 -5.63 -9.86 -1.72
N GLU A 54 -5.67 -9.77 -0.40
CA GLU A 54 -6.82 -10.20 0.41
C GLU A 54 -7.91 -9.12 0.49
N LEU A 55 -7.53 -7.83 0.39
CA LEU A 55 -8.45 -6.69 0.46
C LEU A 55 -9.77 -6.84 -0.33
N PRO A 56 -9.79 -7.31 -1.59
CA PRO A 56 -11.03 -7.39 -2.38
C PRO A 56 -12.05 -8.37 -1.81
N ALA A 57 -11.59 -9.39 -1.08
CA ALA A 57 -12.42 -10.39 -0.43
C ALA A 57 -12.64 -10.10 1.07
N MET A 58 -11.91 -9.12 1.62
CA MET A 58 -11.92 -8.79 3.04
C MET A 58 -13.22 -8.08 3.42
N ARG A 59 -13.82 -8.54 4.51
CA ARG A 59 -14.97 -7.86 5.08
C ARG A 59 -14.55 -6.61 5.87
N PRO A 60 -15.37 -5.55 5.91
CA PRO A 60 -15.07 -4.32 6.64
C PRO A 60 -14.70 -4.57 8.11
N GLU A 61 -15.37 -5.49 8.81
CA GLU A 61 -15.13 -5.76 10.23
C GLU A 61 -13.76 -6.42 10.47
N THR A 62 -13.26 -7.17 9.47
CA THR A 62 -11.92 -7.78 9.52
C THR A 62 -10.86 -6.71 9.32
N TYR A 63 -11.06 -5.78 8.37
CA TYR A 63 -10.18 -4.64 8.16
C TYR A 63 -10.10 -3.75 9.41
N GLU A 64 -11.23 -3.45 10.05
CA GLU A 64 -11.28 -2.69 11.30
C GLU A 64 -10.50 -3.40 12.42
N SER A 65 -10.66 -4.72 12.55
CA SER A 65 -9.93 -5.50 13.56
C SER A 65 -8.41 -5.49 13.34
N LEU A 66 -7.96 -5.57 12.08
CA LEU A 66 -6.54 -5.51 11.72
C LEU A 66 -5.94 -4.12 11.96
N THR A 67 -6.70 -3.06 11.72
CA THR A 67 -6.23 -1.67 11.83
C THR A 67 -6.38 -1.07 13.22
N ALA A 68 -7.25 -1.61 14.08
CA ALA A 68 -7.48 -1.11 15.44
C ALA A 68 -6.19 -1.04 16.29
N GLY A 69 -5.20 -1.90 16.04
CA GLY A 69 -3.90 -1.88 16.71
C GLY A 69 -2.84 -0.98 16.04
N ALA A 70 -3.08 -0.50 14.82
CA ALA A 70 -2.10 0.24 14.01
C ALA A 70 -2.15 1.77 14.19
N ASN A 71 -3.18 2.31 14.86
CA ASN A 71 -3.43 3.75 15.05
C ASN A 71 -2.36 4.52 15.88
N GLY A 72 -1.18 3.95 16.11
CA GLY A 72 -0.07 4.56 16.87
C GLY A 72 1.07 5.18 16.06
N HIS A 73 1.15 4.99 14.74
CA HIS A 73 2.26 5.48 13.90
C HIS A 73 1.84 6.58 12.91
N GLY A 74 1.56 7.78 13.43
CA GLY A 74 1.17 8.93 12.60
C GLY A 74 1.14 10.26 13.36
N GLN A 75 2.20 10.58 14.12
CA GLN A 75 2.44 11.96 14.59
C GLN A 75 3.77 12.48 14.05
N SER A 76 3.68 13.26 12.97
CA SER A 76 4.60 14.37 12.70
C SER A 76 3.80 15.44 11.98
N THR A 77 3.16 16.29 12.78
CA THR A 77 2.77 17.65 12.40
C THR A 77 4.02 18.45 12.11
N GLU A 78 4.27 18.78 10.86
CA GLU A 78 5.19 19.85 10.48
C GLU A 78 4.45 20.84 9.59
N SER A 79 3.80 21.80 10.27
CA SER A 79 3.48 23.10 9.69
C SER A 79 4.79 23.84 9.45
N HIS A 80 5.17 24.05 8.19
CA HIS A 80 6.18 25.04 7.84
C HIS A 80 5.50 26.16 7.07
N SER A 81 5.16 27.22 7.81
CA SER A 81 4.93 28.57 7.30
C SER A 81 6.25 29.32 7.43
N GLU A 82 6.79 29.84 6.33
CA GLU A 82 7.22 31.24 6.19
C GLU A 82 7.49 31.57 4.71
#